data_AF-A0A1X7KAI5-F1
#
_entry.id   AF-A0A1X7KAI5-F1
#
_cell.length_a   1.000
_cell.length_b   1.000
_cell.length_c   1.000
_cell.angle_alpha   90.00
_cell.angle_beta   90.00
_cell.angle_gamma   90.00
#
_symmetry.space_group_name_H-M   'P 1'
#
loop_
_entity.id
_entity.type
_entity.pdbx_description
1 polymer ?
#
loop_
_entity_poly.entity_id
_entity_poly.type
_entity_poly.pdbx_seq_one_letter_code
_entity_poly.pdbx_strand_id
1 'polypeptide(L)'
;MSYSGKTNWQFDEVVKEADLNRIEQGLLDAHAGVETAKSEAKAYTDEKVDGITPGAIGAVKKSDFDAHTADAGLHVTAAKQAAWDAKETPAGAQAKADVALAAAKADATSKATQAETNAKNFTNSLPWQRVRVTDDLGFAINISNGNLNDDRPTGWYMGSVMANAPSSEWYYVEIIRHNNLWMTQTAFNFNNNYSYTRRKMNGTWGGWTNNLDSGQVRIMNGQLEFFNGSVWKAVGGKMSTFKGSNSIRKFNNDYVSIFNVQGSGVFNWLYYDYPNGGNVESRNTSIVVTLDGQYSVGMYSVWSSNNYLGITGGSDYNNRLHGLPFSNSLDISYRFSRDDEYLYGTVYYSYSLHI
;
A
#
# COMPACT_ATOMS: atom_id res chain seq x y z
N MET A 1 -16.04 -139.69 -27.74
CA MET A 1 -14.91 -139.97 -28.66
C MET A 1 -14.69 -138.69 -29.43
N SER A 2 -13.45 -138.18 -29.54
CA SER A 2 -13.19 -136.97 -30.33
C SER A 2 -13.62 -137.17 -31.78
N TYR A 3 -14.46 -136.29 -32.32
CA TYR A 3 -14.78 -136.28 -33.75
C TYR A 3 -13.50 -136.32 -34.59
N SER A 4 -13.37 -137.34 -35.45
CA SER A 4 -12.31 -137.44 -36.45
C SER A 4 -12.97 -137.38 -37.82
N GLY A 5 -13.01 -136.20 -38.41
CA GLY A 5 -13.57 -135.97 -39.73
C GLY A 5 -12.89 -136.84 -40.80
N LYS A 6 -13.66 -137.28 -41.79
CA LYS A 6 -13.10 -137.89 -43.00
C LYS A 6 -12.57 -136.77 -43.89
N THR A 7 -11.28 -136.82 -44.23
CA THR A 7 -10.60 -135.73 -44.96
C THR A 7 -10.28 -136.09 -46.42
N ASN A 8 -10.59 -137.31 -46.86
CA ASN A 8 -10.18 -137.87 -48.15
C ASN A 8 -11.37 -138.22 -49.08
N TRP A 9 -12.43 -137.41 -49.06
CA TRP A 9 -13.62 -137.57 -49.90
C TRP A 9 -13.26 -137.65 -51.40
N GLN A 10 -13.83 -138.64 -52.11
CA GLN A 10 -13.77 -138.71 -53.58
C GLN A 10 -15.06 -138.13 -54.18
N PHE A 11 -14.98 -137.57 -55.39
CA PHE A 11 -16.08 -136.82 -56.03
C PHE A 11 -17.39 -137.61 -56.17
N ASP A 12 -17.32 -138.94 -56.29
CA ASP A 12 -18.47 -139.83 -56.46
C ASP A 12 -18.65 -140.84 -55.29
N GLU A 13 -18.05 -140.57 -54.13
CA GLU A 13 -18.18 -141.47 -52.98
C GLU A 13 -19.59 -141.39 -52.36
N VAL A 14 -20.30 -142.53 -52.34
CA VAL A 14 -21.63 -142.62 -51.70
C VAL A 14 -21.48 -142.49 -50.19
N VAL A 15 -22.18 -141.52 -49.60
CA VAL A 15 -22.23 -141.29 -48.15
C VAL A 15 -22.85 -142.51 -47.48
N LYS A 16 -22.09 -143.18 -46.62
CA LYS A 16 -22.56 -144.33 -45.85
C LYS A 16 -23.12 -143.86 -44.52
N GLU A 17 -23.92 -144.71 -43.88
CA GLU A 17 -24.46 -144.47 -42.53
C GLU A 17 -23.36 -144.09 -41.52
N ALA A 18 -22.19 -144.74 -41.60
CA ALA A 18 -21.04 -144.40 -40.75
C ALA A 18 -20.50 -142.97 -40.99
N ASP A 19 -20.65 -142.43 -42.20
CA ASP A 19 -20.25 -141.06 -42.52
C ASP A 19 -21.29 -140.04 -42.00
N LEU A 20 -22.59 -140.36 -42.08
CA LEU A 20 -23.66 -139.56 -41.48
C LEU A 20 -23.52 -139.51 -39.94
N ASN A 21 -23.31 -140.65 -39.30
CA ASN A 21 -23.10 -140.73 -37.84
C ASN A 21 -21.86 -139.92 -37.41
N ARG A 22 -20.81 -139.91 -38.24
CA ARG A 22 -19.63 -139.07 -38.00
C ARG A 22 -20.00 -137.58 -38.08
N ILE A 23 -20.70 -137.15 -39.15
CA ILE A 23 -21.12 -135.74 -39.34
C ILE A 23 -22.03 -135.29 -38.19
N GLU A 24 -23.02 -136.11 -37.80
CA GLU A 24 -23.91 -135.82 -36.68
C GLU A 24 -23.14 -135.67 -35.37
N GLN A 25 -22.18 -136.56 -35.10
CA GLN A 25 -21.29 -136.42 -33.94
C GLN A 25 -20.46 -135.12 -34.01
N GLY A 26 -19.96 -134.74 -35.18
CA GLY A 26 -19.21 -133.50 -35.37
C GLY A 26 -20.03 -132.24 -35.14
N LEU A 27 -21.30 -132.24 -35.58
CA LEU A 27 -22.26 -131.17 -35.31
C LEU A 27 -22.60 -131.08 -33.82
N LEU A 28 -22.83 -132.22 -33.16
CA LEU A 28 -23.08 -132.28 -31.72
C LEU A 28 -21.88 -131.78 -30.92
N ASP A 29 -20.66 -132.20 -31.26
CA ASP A 29 -19.42 -131.77 -30.61
C ASP A 29 -19.18 -130.26 -30.83
N ALA A 30 -19.41 -129.75 -32.05
CA ALA A 30 -19.29 -128.32 -32.35
C ALA A 30 -20.34 -127.49 -31.59
N HIS A 31 -21.58 -127.97 -31.51
CA HIS A 31 -22.64 -127.30 -30.77
C HIS A 31 -22.34 -127.28 -29.26
N ALA A 32 -21.89 -128.40 -28.70
CA ALA A 32 -21.43 -128.48 -27.31
C ALA A 32 -20.25 -127.53 -27.05
N GLY A 33 -19.31 -127.41 -28.00
CA GLY A 33 -18.20 -126.45 -27.92
C GLY A 33 -18.66 -125.00 -27.92
N VAL A 34 -19.64 -124.63 -28.76
CA VAL A 34 -20.21 -123.27 -28.80
C VAL A 34 -20.97 -122.95 -27.51
N GLU A 35 -21.78 -123.87 -26.99
CA GLU A 35 -22.50 -123.64 -25.73
C GLU A 35 -21.54 -123.55 -24.53
N THR A 36 -20.46 -124.32 -24.55
CA THR A 36 -19.38 -124.21 -23.55
C THR A 36 -18.72 -122.83 -23.64
N ALA A 37 -18.28 -122.40 -24.83
CA ALA A 37 -17.64 -121.09 -25.03
C ALA A 37 -18.56 -119.91 -24.64
N LYS A 38 -19.87 -120.01 -24.93
CA LYS A 38 -20.87 -119.03 -24.52
C LYS A 38 -21.02 -118.97 -23.00
N SER A 39 -21.04 -120.14 -22.36
CA SER A 39 -21.14 -120.24 -20.90
C SER A 39 -19.88 -119.68 -20.22
N GLU A 40 -18.69 -120.00 -20.74
CA GLU A 40 -17.41 -119.47 -20.26
C GLU A 40 -17.29 -117.96 -20.49
N ALA A 41 -17.68 -117.44 -21.66
CA ALA A 41 -17.68 -116.01 -21.94
C ALA A 41 -18.65 -115.25 -21.03
N LYS A 42 -19.83 -115.83 -20.75
CA LYS A 42 -20.76 -115.28 -19.78
C LYS A 42 -20.18 -115.29 -18.38
N ALA A 43 -19.62 -116.42 -17.93
CA ALA A 43 -19.02 -116.54 -16.61
C ALA A 43 -17.85 -115.57 -16.42
N TYR A 44 -16.98 -115.43 -17.43
CA TYR A 44 -15.90 -114.44 -17.41
C TYR A 44 -16.44 -113.01 -17.34
N THR A 45 -17.45 -112.68 -18.14
CA THR A 45 -18.05 -111.34 -18.12
C THR A 45 -18.68 -111.06 -16.77
N ASP A 46 -19.50 -111.99 -16.26
CA ASP A 46 -20.14 -111.91 -14.95
C ASP A 46 -19.08 -111.76 -13.84
N GLU A 47 -18.01 -112.58 -13.83
CA GLU A 47 -16.89 -112.46 -12.87
C GLU A 47 -16.21 -111.08 -12.94
N LYS A 48 -16.07 -110.51 -14.15
CA LYS A 48 -15.43 -109.20 -14.32
C LYS A 48 -16.35 -108.04 -13.97
N VAL A 49 -17.67 -108.15 -14.16
CA VAL A 49 -18.61 -107.07 -13.84
C VAL A 49 -19.18 -107.17 -12.43
N ASP A 50 -19.16 -108.35 -11.83
CA ASP A 50 -19.62 -108.56 -10.46
C ASP A 50 -18.75 -107.77 -9.48
N GLY A 51 -19.40 -106.96 -8.66
CA GLY A 51 -18.72 -106.09 -7.69
C GLY A 51 -18.08 -104.82 -8.26
N ILE A 52 -18.18 -104.50 -9.55
CA ILE A 52 -17.81 -103.15 -10.05
C ILE A 52 -18.82 -102.15 -9.49
N THR A 53 -18.43 -101.51 -8.38
CA THR A 53 -19.16 -100.39 -7.78
C THR A 53 -18.44 -99.08 -8.11
N PRO A 54 -19.12 -97.91 -8.04
CA PRO A 54 -18.45 -96.62 -8.18
C PRO A 54 -17.22 -96.48 -7.26
N GLY A 55 -17.28 -97.02 -6.03
CA GLY A 55 -16.15 -97.02 -5.10
C GLY A 55 -14.95 -97.87 -5.56
N ALA A 56 -15.19 -98.99 -6.26
CA ALA A 56 -14.13 -99.88 -6.73
C ALA A 56 -13.28 -99.25 -7.86
N ILE A 57 -13.84 -98.28 -8.59
CA ILE A 57 -13.16 -97.55 -9.67
C ILE A 57 -12.70 -96.14 -9.26
N GLY A 58 -12.81 -95.79 -7.98
CA GLY A 58 -12.48 -94.45 -7.48
C GLY A 58 -13.47 -93.36 -7.91
N ALA A 59 -14.66 -93.73 -8.39
CA ALA A 59 -15.72 -92.78 -8.70
C ALA A 59 -16.46 -92.34 -7.42
N VAL A 60 -16.95 -91.11 -7.43
CA VAL A 60 -17.73 -90.53 -6.32
C VAL A 60 -19.04 -91.29 -6.17
N LYS A 61 -19.39 -91.65 -4.93
CA LYS A 61 -20.69 -92.28 -4.64
C LYS A 61 -21.79 -91.25 -4.84
N LYS A 62 -22.94 -91.70 -5.33
CA LYS A 62 -24.12 -90.84 -5.46
C LYS A 62 -24.48 -90.14 -4.14
N SER A 63 -24.35 -90.83 -3.01
CA SER A 63 -24.57 -90.26 -1.67
C SER A 63 -23.66 -89.07 -1.36
N ASP A 64 -22.39 -89.15 -1.75
CA ASP A 64 -21.38 -88.13 -1.46
C ASP A 64 -21.60 -86.91 -2.36
N PHE A 65 -21.97 -87.15 -3.62
CA PHE A 65 -22.37 -86.09 -4.55
C PHE A 65 -23.65 -85.38 -4.09
N ASP A 66 -24.67 -86.15 -3.69
CA ASP A 66 -25.94 -85.61 -3.18
C ASP A 66 -25.71 -84.82 -1.87
N ALA A 67 -24.88 -85.33 -0.95
CA ALA A 67 -24.50 -84.63 0.28
C ALA A 67 -23.76 -83.32 -0.01
N HIS A 68 -22.79 -83.33 -0.94
CA HIS A 68 -22.08 -82.12 -1.35
C HIS A 68 -23.01 -81.10 -2.00
N THR A 69 -23.90 -81.51 -2.91
CA THR A 69 -24.86 -80.58 -3.56
C THR A 69 -25.89 -80.02 -2.58
N ALA A 70 -26.20 -80.73 -1.49
CA ALA A 70 -27.07 -80.26 -0.43
C ALA A 70 -26.36 -79.37 0.63
N ASP A 71 -25.04 -79.24 0.59
CA ASP A 71 -24.28 -78.51 1.61
C ASP A 71 -24.41 -76.98 1.46
N ALA A 72 -25.37 -76.39 2.18
CA ALA A 72 -25.58 -74.94 2.23
C ALA A 72 -24.52 -74.16 3.04
N GLY A 73 -23.64 -74.86 3.75
CA GLY A 73 -22.51 -74.31 4.49
C GLY A 73 -21.35 -73.96 3.57
N LEU A 74 -20.98 -74.91 2.71
CA LEU A 74 -19.90 -74.77 1.71
C LEU A 74 -20.36 -74.06 0.44
N HIS A 75 -21.61 -74.27 -0.01
CA HIS A 75 -22.13 -73.58 -1.18
C HIS A 75 -22.64 -72.18 -0.85
N VAL A 76 -22.38 -71.24 -1.76
CA VAL A 76 -23.10 -69.98 -1.79
C VAL A 76 -24.54 -70.28 -2.16
N THR A 77 -25.43 -70.15 -1.18
CA THR A 77 -26.85 -70.27 -1.43
C THR A 77 -27.33 -69.04 -2.22
N ALA A 78 -28.39 -69.22 -3.01
CA ALA A 78 -29.04 -68.11 -3.71
C ALA A 78 -29.42 -66.96 -2.75
N ALA A 79 -29.80 -67.30 -1.50
CA ALA A 79 -30.09 -66.32 -0.47
C ALA A 79 -28.86 -65.51 -0.02
N LYS A 80 -27.68 -66.16 0.14
CA LYS A 80 -26.43 -65.46 0.46
C LYS A 80 -26.00 -64.55 -0.68
N GLN A 81 -26.10 -65.02 -1.93
CA GLN A 81 -25.80 -64.22 -3.12
C GLN A 81 -26.72 -63.00 -3.19
N ALA A 82 -28.03 -63.19 -3.09
CA ALA A 82 -28.99 -62.08 -3.07
C ALA A 82 -28.73 -61.08 -1.93
N ALA A 83 -28.34 -61.56 -0.75
CA ALA A 83 -27.99 -60.70 0.37
C ALA A 83 -26.71 -59.90 0.12
N TRP A 84 -25.71 -60.47 -0.56
CA TRP A 84 -24.50 -59.76 -0.95
C TRP A 84 -24.77 -58.75 -2.06
N ASP A 85 -25.51 -59.13 -3.09
CA ASP A 85 -25.91 -58.24 -4.19
C ASP A 85 -26.77 -57.07 -3.69
N ALA A 86 -27.50 -57.25 -2.58
CA ALA A 86 -28.28 -56.19 -1.94
C ALA A 86 -27.47 -55.22 -1.08
N LYS A 87 -26.22 -55.54 -0.68
CA LYS A 87 -25.44 -54.70 0.25
C LYS A 87 -24.98 -53.37 -0.34
N GLU A 88 -24.73 -53.33 -1.64
CA GLU A 88 -24.43 -52.09 -2.35
C GLU A 88 -25.16 -52.11 -3.69
N THR A 89 -25.94 -51.07 -3.94
CA THR A 89 -26.62 -50.88 -5.23
C THR A 89 -25.98 -49.68 -5.95
N PRO A 90 -26.09 -49.59 -7.29
CA PRO A 90 -25.70 -48.39 -8.00
C PRO A 90 -26.36 -47.12 -7.44
N ALA A 91 -27.61 -47.22 -6.99
CA ALA A 91 -28.32 -46.13 -6.32
C ALA A 91 -27.72 -45.77 -4.96
N GLY A 92 -27.34 -46.76 -4.15
CA GLY A 92 -26.66 -46.56 -2.86
C GLY A 92 -25.28 -45.91 -3.03
N ALA A 93 -24.52 -46.36 -4.03
CA ALA A 93 -23.23 -45.76 -4.37
C ALA A 93 -23.38 -44.31 -4.85
N GLN A 94 -24.38 -44.03 -5.70
CA GLN A 94 -24.68 -42.67 -6.15
C GLN A 94 -25.07 -41.77 -4.98
N ALA A 95 -25.92 -42.23 -4.05
CA ALA A 95 -26.31 -41.46 -2.88
C ALA A 95 -25.10 -41.08 -2.00
N LYS A 96 -24.14 -41.99 -1.82
CA LYS A 96 -22.88 -41.69 -1.10
C LYS A 96 -22.03 -40.67 -1.85
N ALA A 97 -21.94 -40.79 -3.17
CA ALA A 97 -21.20 -39.84 -4.01
C ALA A 97 -21.82 -38.43 -3.94
N ASP A 98 -23.15 -38.34 -3.97
CA ASP A 98 -23.88 -37.07 -3.87
C ASP A 98 -23.67 -36.41 -2.50
N VAL A 99 -23.69 -37.18 -1.41
CA VAL A 99 -23.38 -36.69 -0.06
C VAL A 99 -21.94 -36.19 0.03
N ALA A 100 -20.98 -36.93 -0.51
CA ALA A 100 -19.58 -36.52 -0.54
C ALA A 100 -19.39 -35.22 -1.36
N LEU A 101 -20.06 -35.11 -2.51
CA LEU A 101 -20.04 -33.91 -3.34
C LEU A 101 -20.66 -32.70 -2.61
N ALA A 102 -21.78 -32.89 -1.92
CA ALA A 102 -22.42 -31.83 -1.13
C ALA A 102 -21.51 -31.37 0.02
N ALA A 103 -20.89 -32.30 0.74
CA ALA A 103 -19.94 -31.99 1.81
C ALA A 103 -18.71 -31.23 1.28
N ALA A 104 -18.15 -31.66 0.14
CA ALA A 104 -17.03 -30.98 -0.49
C ALA A 104 -17.37 -29.55 -0.94
N LYS A 105 -18.57 -29.34 -1.51
CA LYS A 105 -19.07 -28.00 -1.87
C LYS A 105 -19.24 -27.10 -0.65
N ALA A 106 -19.77 -27.64 0.44
CA ALA A 106 -19.95 -26.89 1.69
C ALA A 106 -18.59 -26.49 2.30
N ASP A 107 -17.63 -27.41 2.37
CA ASP A 107 -16.28 -27.15 2.85
C ASP A 107 -15.54 -26.10 2.00
N ALA A 108 -15.61 -26.23 0.67
CA ALA A 108 -15.02 -25.26 -0.25
C ALA A 108 -15.61 -23.85 -0.06
N THR A 109 -16.93 -23.74 0.11
CA THR A 109 -17.62 -22.47 0.38
C THR A 109 -17.15 -21.88 1.72
N SER A 110 -17.11 -22.69 2.78
CA SER A 110 -16.67 -22.25 4.09
C SER A 110 -15.23 -21.73 4.06
N LYS A 111 -14.32 -22.43 3.38
CA LYS A 111 -12.92 -22.03 3.23
C LYS A 111 -12.78 -20.74 2.42
N ALA A 112 -13.57 -20.55 1.37
CA ALA A 112 -13.58 -19.33 0.58
C ALA A 112 -14.05 -18.12 1.42
N THR A 113 -15.16 -18.25 2.15
CA THR A 113 -15.66 -17.20 3.05
C THR A 113 -14.66 -16.87 4.16
N GLN A 114 -14.01 -17.88 4.73
CA GLN A 114 -12.98 -17.66 5.75
C GLN A 114 -11.76 -16.94 5.18
N ALA A 115 -11.31 -17.30 3.98
CA ALA A 115 -10.20 -16.63 3.31
C ALA A 115 -10.52 -15.16 3.01
N GLU A 116 -11.73 -14.87 2.52
CA GLU A 116 -12.19 -13.50 2.28
C GLU A 116 -12.24 -12.68 3.58
N THR A 117 -12.77 -13.29 4.66
CA THR A 117 -12.82 -12.68 5.98
C THR A 117 -11.42 -12.38 6.50
N ASN A 118 -10.50 -13.33 6.40
CA ASN A 118 -9.11 -13.15 6.81
C ASN A 118 -8.41 -12.05 6.00
N ALA A 119 -8.62 -12.01 4.68
CA ALA A 119 -8.07 -10.96 3.82
C ALA A 119 -8.62 -9.57 4.18
N LYS A 120 -9.93 -9.46 4.41
CA LYS A 120 -10.56 -8.21 4.87
C LYS A 120 -10.02 -7.77 6.23
N ASN A 121 -9.89 -8.70 7.18
CA ASN A 121 -9.35 -8.41 8.51
C ASN A 121 -7.90 -7.95 8.44
N PHE A 122 -7.07 -8.65 7.69
CA PHE A 122 -5.67 -8.26 7.47
C PHE A 122 -5.59 -6.86 6.88
N THR A 123 -6.23 -6.61 5.74
CA THR A 123 -6.24 -5.30 5.08
C THR A 123 -6.77 -4.22 6.02
N ASN A 124 -7.89 -4.42 6.73
CA ASN A 124 -8.47 -3.42 7.63
C ASN A 124 -7.63 -3.16 8.89
N SER A 125 -6.81 -4.12 9.33
CA SER A 125 -5.94 -3.97 10.51
C SER A 125 -4.71 -3.10 10.25
N LEU A 126 -4.31 -2.95 8.99
CA LEU A 126 -3.14 -2.18 8.63
C LEU A 126 -3.42 -0.65 8.73
N PRO A 127 -2.45 0.15 9.19
CA PRO A 127 -2.61 1.60 9.36
C PRO A 127 -2.37 2.36 8.04
N TRP A 128 -3.08 2.00 6.97
CA TRP A 128 -2.97 2.68 5.67
C TRP A 128 -4.08 3.74 5.48
N GLN A 129 -3.88 4.61 4.51
CA GLN A 129 -4.84 5.65 4.13
C GLN A 129 -6.13 5.03 3.55
N ARG A 130 -7.14 4.81 4.39
CA ARG A 130 -8.41 4.16 4.01
C ARG A 130 -9.37 5.03 3.19
N VAL A 131 -9.17 6.33 3.22
CA VAL A 131 -10.03 7.29 2.54
C VAL A 131 -9.34 7.76 1.28
N ARG A 132 -10.06 7.75 0.16
CA ARG A 132 -9.57 8.24 -1.13
C ARG A 132 -9.22 9.73 -1.04
N VAL A 133 -7.95 10.07 -1.26
CA VAL A 133 -7.43 11.46 -1.21
C VAL A 133 -7.19 12.06 -2.61
N THR A 134 -7.10 11.22 -3.65
CA THR A 134 -6.92 11.58 -5.07
C THR A 134 -7.75 10.64 -5.93
N ASP A 135 -7.85 10.90 -7.24
CA ASP A 135 -8.39 9.91 -8.17
C ASP A 135 -7.44 8.72 -8.40
N ASP A 136 -7.87 7.73 -9.20
CA ASP A 136 -7.11 6.50 -9.43
C ASP A 136 -5.93 6.68 -10.40
N LEU A 137 -5.91 7.81 -11.11
CA LEU A 137 -4.81 8.21 -12.00
C LEU A 137 -3.81 9.14 -11.30
N GLY A 138 -4.04 9.45 -10.02
CA GLY A 138 -3.21 10.34 -9.22
C GLY A 138 -3.56 11.83 -9.38
N PHE A 139 -4.63 12.18 -10.10
CA PHE A 139 -5.11 13.56 -10.18
C PHE A 139 -5.92 13.95 -8.94
N ALA A 140 -6.03 15.24 -8.70
CA ALA A 140 -7.00 15.76 -7.74
C ALA A 140 -8.43 15.38 -8.18
N ILE A 141 -9.31 15.09 -7.24
CA ILE A 141 -10.67 14.62 -7.52
C ILE A 141 -11.48 15.77 -8.14
N ASN A 142 -11.96 15.58 -9.38
CA ASN A 142 -12.74 16.61 -10.08
C ASN A 142 -14.14 16.76 -9.48
N ILE A 143 -14.47 17.99 -9.07
CA ILE A 143 -15.75 18.39 -8.46
C ILE A 143 -16.33 19.64 -9.15
N SER A 144 -16.01 19.88 -10.43
CA SER A 144 -16.59 20.98 -11.21
C SER A 144 -18.12 20.99 -11.13
N ASN A 145 -18.70 22.19 -11.06
CA ASN A 145 -20.14 22.42 -10.82
C ASN A 145 -20.68 21.91 -9.46
N GLY A 146 -19.82 21.34 -8.61
CA GLY A 146 -20.16 20.95 -7.25
C GLY A 146 -20.19 22.13 -6.30
N ASN A 147 -20.45 21.88 -5.02
CA ASN A 147 -20.48 22.92 -3.99
C ASN A 147 -19.40 22.65 -2.94
N LEU A 148 -18.42 23.55 -2.76
CA LEU A 148 -17.33 23.36 -1.80
C LEU A 148 -17.79 23.29 -0.33
N ASN A 149 -19.05 23.62 -0.02
CA ASN A 149 -19.61 23.44 1.31
C ASN A 149 -20.09 22.01 1.59
N ASP A 150 -20.25 21.15 0.58
CA ASP A 150 -20.68 19.77 0.82
C ASP A 150 -19.64 19.01 1.66
N ASP A 151 -20.13 18.08 2.45
CA ASP A 151 -19.32 17.32 3.40
C ASP A 151 -18.38 16.36 2.66
N ARG A 152 -17.12 16.77 2.52
CA ARG A 152 -16.07 15.98 1.85
C ARG A 152 -15.04 15.48 2.86
N PRO A 153 -14.41 14.32 2.62
CA PRO A 153 -13.28 13.88 3.42
C PRO A 153 -12.04 14.77 3.20
N THR A 154 -11.00 14.53 3.99
CA THR A 154 -9.67 15.07 3.71
C THR A 154 -9.19 14.57 2.34
N GLY A 155 -8.63 15.47 1.52
CA GLY A 155 -8.11 15.10 0.20
C GLY A 155 -7.81 16.30 -0.69
N TRP A 156 -7.41 15.98 -1.92
CA TRP A 156 -7.12 16.93 -3.00
C TRP A 156 -8.23 16.89 -4.04
N TYR A 157 -8.75 18.07 -4.35
CA TYR A 157 -9.87 18.26 -5.27
C TYR A 157 -9.50 19.28 -6.35
N MET A 158 -10.22 19.29 -7.46
CA MET A 158 -10.09 20.31 -8.49
C MET A 158 -11.42 20.60 -9.16
N GLY A 159 -11.56 21.77 -9.77
CA GLY A 159 -12.70 22.05 -10.62
C GLY A 159 -12.90 23.53 -10.90
N SER A 160 -13.93 23.81 -11.70
CA SER A 160 -14.41 25.16 -12.01
C SER A 160 -15.91 25.28 -11.73
N VAL A 161 -16.38 26.53 -11.65
CA VAL A 161 -17.80 26.85 -11.39
C VAL A 161 -18.32 26.15 -10.12
N MET A 162 -17.44 26.01 -9.11
CA MET A 162 -17.80 25.39 -7.85
C MET A 162 -18.54 26.41 -6.98
N ALA A 163 -19.75 26.07 -6.52
CA ALA A 163 -20.48 26.92 -5.58
C ALA A 163 -19.66 27.09 -4.29
N ASN A 164 -19.67 28.30 -3.74
CA ASN A 164 -18.91 28.70 -2.55
C ASN A 164 -17.37 28.62 -2.70
N ALA A 165 -16.84 28.57 -3.93
CA ALA A 165 -15.44 28.86 -4.21
C ALA A 165 -15.15 30.37 -4.16
N PRO A 166 -13.87 30.81 -4.11
CA PRO A 166 -13.52 32.23 -4.14
C PRO A 166 -14.03 32.96 -5.40
N SER A 167 -14.12 32.25 -6.53
CA SER A 167 -14.69 32.71 -7.79
C SER A 167 -15.15 31.51 -8.64
N SER A 168 -15.65 31.77 -9.86
CA SER A 168 -16.01 30.72 -10.83
C SER A 168 -14.83 30.13 -11.61
N GLU A 169 -13.60 30.59 -11.37
CA GLU A 169 -12.39 30.10 -12.06
C GLU A 169 -12.03 28.65 -11.70
N TRP A 170 -10.96 28.15 -12.30
CA TRP A 170 -10.39 26.84 -12.00
C TRP A 170 -9.53 26.89 -10.74
N TYR A 171 -9.73 25.95 -9.84
CA TYR A 171 -8.95 25.80 -8.61
C TYR A 171 -8.55 24.35 -8.36
N TYR A 172 -7.36 24.17 -7.79
CA TYR A 172 -7.08 23.02 -6.91
C TYR A 172 -7.53 23.36 -5.50
N VAL A 173 -8.10 22.40 -4.77
CA VAL A 173 -8.58 22.61 -3.41
C VAL A 173 -8.06 21.51 -2.51
N GLU A 174 -7.27 21.88 -1.52
CA GLU A 174 -6.92 21.03 -0.40
C GLU A 174 -8.02 21.14 0.67
N ILE A 175 -8.53 20.00 1.13
CA ILE A 175 -9.44 19.93 2.26
C ILE A 175 -8.75 19.17 3.38
N ILE A 176 -8.61 19.80 4.55
CA ILE A 176 -8.13 19.17 5.78
C ILE A 176 -9.28 19.14 6.78
N ARG A 177 -9.82 17.95 7.02
CA ARG A 177 -10.97 17.75 7.90
C ARG A 177 -10.53 17.25 9.27
N HIS A 178 -10.98 17.93 10.32
CA HIS A 178 -10.92 17.42 11.69
C HIS A 178 -12.16 16.57 12.00
N ASN A 179 -13.35 17.10 11.71
CA ASN A 179 -14.64 16.39 11.78
C ASN A 179 -15.71 17.14 10.94
N ASN A 180 -16.99 16.75 11.03
CA ASN A 180 -18.09 17.34 10.24
C ASN A 180 -18.34 18.84 10.56
N LEU A 181 -17.89 19.30 11.73
CA LEU A 181 -18.07 20.65 12.23
C LEU A 181 -16.83 21.54 11.99
N TRP A 182 -15.65 20.93 11.85
CA TRP A 182 -14.36 21.60 11.79
C TRP A 182 -13.54 21.12 10.60
N MET A 183 -13.29 22.01 9.64
CA MET A 183 -12.45 21.74 8.48
C MET A 183 -11.78 23.02 7.96
N THR A 184 -10.63 22.86 7.33
CA THR A 184 -9.92 23.93 6.61
C THR A 184 -9.95 23.60 5.13
N GLN A 185 -10.16 24.63 4.31
CA GLN A 185 -10.01 24.53 2.87
C GLN A 185 -8.99 25.56 2.39
N THR A 186 -8.08 25.12 1.53
CA THR A 186 -7.15 25.99 0.81
C THR A 186 -7.38 25.81 -0.68
N ALA A 187 -7.77 26.87 -1.36
CA ALA A 187 -8.00 26.90 -2.80
C ALA A 187 -6.82 27.59 -3.50
N PHE A 188 -6.17 26.89 -4.41
CA PHE A 188 -5.09 27.38 -5.26
C PHE A 188 -5.65 27.64 -6.64
N ASN A 189 -5.62 28.90 -7.09
CA ASN A 189 -6.09 29.24 -8.42
C ASN A 189 -5.19 28.58 -9.47
N PHE A 190 -5.77 28.05 -10.55
CA PHE A 190 -5.01 27.41 -11.61
C PHE A 190 -4.40 28.43 -12.59
N ASN A 191 -5.10 29.53 -12.84
CA ASN A 191 -4.76 30.53 -13.86
C ASN A 191 -3.77 31.59 -13.35
N ASN A 192 -3.68 31.78 -12.04
CA ASN A 192 -2.82 32.76 -11.40
C ASN A 192 -2.24 32.19 -10.09
N ASN A 193 -1.33 32.91 -9.46
CA ASN A 193 -0.64 32.46 -8.25
C ASN A 193 -1.43 32.74 -6.95
N TYR A 194 -2.71 33.11 -7.02
CA TYR A 194 -3.47 33.41 -5.81
C TYR A 194 -3.92 32.14 -5.11
N SER A 195 -3.83 32.16 -3.79
CA SER A 195 -4.41 31.13 -2.94
C SER A 195 -5.30 31.73 -1.88
N TYR A 196 -6.33 30.99 -1.50
CA TYR A 196 -7.33 31.44 -0.55
C TYR A 196 -7.50 30.37 0.52
N THR A 197 -7.65 30.76 1.77
CA THR A 197 -7.96 29.85 2.87
C THR A 197 -9.25 30.26 3.55
N ARG A 198 -10.07 29.27 3.90
CA ARG A 198 -11.22 29.44 4.79
C ARG A 198 -11.33 28.28 5.76
N ARG A 199 -12.14 28.46 6.80
CA ARG A 199 -12.39 27.43 7.82
C ARG A 199 -13.88 27.30 8.06
N LYS A 200 -14.32 26.06 8.31
CA LYS A 200 -15.59 25.75 8.94
C LYS A 200 -15.35 25.64 10.44
N MET A 201 -16.06 26.42 11.24
CA MET A 201 -15.97 26.40 12.69
C MET A 201 -17.35 26.12 13.26
N ASN A 202 -17.46 25.08 14.09
CA ASN A 202 -18.72 24.66 14.69
C ASN A 202 -19.88 24.51 13.68
N GLY A 203 -19.61 23.94 12.50
CA GLY A 203 -20.61 23.74 11.46
C GLY A 203 -20.85 24.92 10.52
N THR A 204 -20.32 26.11 10.82
CA THR A 204 -20.51 27.33 10.02
C THR A 204 -19.26 27.66 9.20
N TRP A 205 -19.44 27.97 7.92
CA TRP A 205 -18.36 28.39 7.03
C TRP A 205 -18.00 29.87 7.23
N GLY A 206 -16.72 30.16 7.44
CA GLY A 206 -16.18 31.51 7.32
C GLY A 206 -15.99 31.94 5.87
N GLY A 207 -15.73 33.24 5.66
CA GLY A 207 -15.35 33.78 4.37
C GLY A 207 -13.96 33.33 3.91
N TRP A 208 -13.70 33.45 2.61
CA TRP A 208 -12.38 33.22 2.03
C TRP A 208 -11.43 34.39 2.36
N THR A 209 -10.22 34.06 2.80
CA THR A 209 -9.13 35.01 3.01
C THR A 209 -8.05 34.76 1.97
N ASN A 210 -7.59 35.79 1.27
CA ASN A 210 -6.49 35.69 0.31
C ASN A 210 -5.16 35.57 1.05
N ASN A 211 -4.35 34.57 0.69
CA ASN A 211 -3.00 34.40 1.19
C ASN A 211 -2.06 35.19 0.27
N LEU A 212 -1.65 36.38 0.74
CA LEU A 212 -0.80 37.29 -0.03
C LEU A 212 0.63 36.75 -0.13
N ASP A 213 1.21 36.81 -1.32
CA ASP A 213 2.62 36.49 -1.58
C ASP A 213 3.52 37.76 -1.64
N SER A 214 4.84 37.57 -1.79
CA SER A 214 5.81 38.66 -1.89
C SER A 214 5.67 39.53 -3.14
N GLY A 215 4.97 39.04 -4.17
CA GLY A 215 4.62 39.82 -5.37
C GLY A 215 3.39 40.70 -5.15
N GLN A 216 2.58 40.39 -4.13
CA GLN A 216 1.38 41.12 -3.75
C GLN A 216 1.58 42.05 -2.57
N VAL A 217 2.76 42.10 -1.96
CA VAL A 217 3.07 43.04 -0.87
C VAL A 217 4.33 43.80 -1.25
N ARG A 218 4.28 45.13 -1.17
CA ARG A 218 5.44 45.99 -1.42
C ARG A 218 5.50 47.16 -0.47
N ILE A 219 6.66 47.79 -0.40
CA ILE A 219 6.79 49.13 0.17
C ILE A 219 6.99 50.10 -0.99
N MET A 220 6.04 51.00 -1.21
CA MET A 220 6.17 52.07 -2.20
C MET A 220 6.00 53.42 -1.51
N ASN A 221 6.94 54.34 -1.73
CA ASN A 221 6.93 55.68 -1.12
C ASN A 221 6.76 55.68 0.42
N GLY A 222 7.24 54.64 1.10
CA GLY A 222 7.14 54.50 2.56
C GLY A 222 5.84 53.95 3.10
N GLN A 223 4.96 53.51 2.21
CA GLN A 223 3.70 52.90 2.57
C GLN A 223 3.76 51.42 2.23
N LEU A 224 3.43 50.58 3.22
CA LEU A 224 3.15 49.18 2.96
C LEU A 224 1.88 49.14 2.10
N GLU A 225 1.96 48.49 0.95
CA GLU A 225 0.84 48.33 0.04
C GLU A 225 0.67 46.84 -0.27
N PHE A 226 -0.58 46.40 -0.42
CA PHE A 226 -0.90 45.11 -0.99
C PHE A 226 -1.65 45.23 -2.32
N PHE A 227 -1.39 44.33 -3.25
CA PHE A 227 -2.07 44.26 -4.53
C PHE A 227 -3.33 43.39 -4.41
N ASN A 228 -4.49 43.95 -4.69
CA ASN A 228 -5.77 43.24 -4.58
C ASN A 228 -6.22 42.54 -5.87
N GLY A 229 -5.33 42.44 -6.87
CA GLY A 229 -5.65 41.92 -8.20
C GLY A 229 -5.93 42.99 -9.26
N SER A 230 -6.16 44.25 -8.87
CA SER A 230 -6.38 45.34 -9.83
C SER A 230 -5.62 46.61 -9.47
N VAL A 231 -5.50 46.92 -8.18
CA VAL A 231 -4.82 48.12 -7.71
C VAL A 231 -4.03 47.83 -6.44
N TRP A 232 -2.97 48.60 -6.24
CA TRP A 232 -2.24 48.63 -4.98
C TRP A 232 -3.04 49.41 -3.94
N LYS A 233 -3.22 48.82 -2.76
CA LYS A 233 -3.96 49.37 -1.63
C LYS A 233 -3.01 49.54 -0.46
N ALA A 234 -3.01 50.73 0.12
CA ALA A 234 -2.29 51.02 1.35
C ALA A 234 -2.76 50.12 2.51
N VAL A 235 -1.80 49.63 3.29
CA VAL A 235 -2.02 48.95 4.58
C VAL A 235 -1.48 49.84 5.68
N GLY A 236 -2.37 50.32 6.55
CA GLY A 236 -2.01 51.17 7.68
C GLY A 236 -1.57 52.59 7.28
N GLY A 237 -1.03 53.31 8.27
CA GLY A 237 -0.49 54.65 8.09
C GLY A 237 0.84 54.64 7.33
N LYS A 238 1.17 55.76 6.68
CA LYS A 238 2.47 55.95 6.04
C LYS A 238 3.55 55.90 7.13
N MET A 239 4.38 54.87 7.11
CA MET A 239 5.58 54.86 7.94
C MET A 239 6.49 55.98 7.40
N SER A 240 6.96 56.85 8.28
CA SER A 240 7.88 57.93 7.91
C SER A 240 9.13 57.32 7.26
N THR A 241 9.25 57.44 5.94
CA THR A 241 10.47 57.09 5.21
C THR A 241 11.56 58.07 5.58
N PHE A 242 12.54 57.59 6.35
CA PHE A 242 13.79 58.29 6.53
C PHE A 242 14.68 58.05 5.30
N LYS A 243 14.82 59.04 4.42
CA LYS A 243 15.85 59.02 3.38
C LYS A 243 17.19 59.37 4.03
N GLY A 244 17.87 58.38 4.58
CA GLY A 244 19.30 58.51 4.88
C GLY A 244 20.09 58.48 3.58
N SER A 245 20.55 59.64 3.09
CA SER A 245 21.56 59.67 2.03
C SER A 245 22.92 59.37 2.66
N ASN A 246 23.37 58.12 2.58
CA ASN A 246 24.73 57.76 2.99
C ASN A 246 25.72 58.38 2.00
N SER A 247 26.39 59.45 2.40
CA SER A 247 27.58 59.94 1.69
C SER A 247 28.78 59.74 2.60
N ILE A 248 29.55 58.68 2.35
CA ILE A 248 30.86 58.46 2.96
C ILE A 248 31.83 59.34 2.18
N ARG A 249 32.35 60.39 2.81
CA ARG A 249 33.41 61.23 2.21
C ARG A 249 34.71 60.99 2.96
N LYS A 250 35.77 60.71 2.20
CA LYS A 250 37.12 60.54 2.73
C LYS A 250 37.73 61.93 2.90
N PHE A 251 38.12 62.27 4.12
CA PHE A 251 38.87 63.50 4.40
C PHE A 251 40.15 63.12 5.13
N ASN A 252 41.32 63.46 4.56
CA ASN A 252 42.64 63.27 5.16
C ASN A 252 42.85 61.91 5.86
N ASN A 253 42.65 60.83 5.11
CA ASN A 253 42.77 59.42 5.56
C ASN A 253 41.70 58.89 6.53
N ASP A 254 40.77 59.71 6.99
CA ASP A 254 39.64 59.27 7.83
C ASP A 254 38.33 59.10 7.04
N TYR A 255 37.52 58.13 7.46
CA TYR A 255 36.18 57.91 6.92
C TYR A 255 35.16 58.71 7.74
N VAL A 256 34.59 59.76 7.15
CA VAL A 256 33.54 60.56 7.79
C VAL A 256 32.19 60.14 7.23
N SER A 257 31.30 59.73 8.14
CA SER A 257 29.92 59.37 7.83
C SER A 257 29.01 60.51 8.25
N ILE A 258 28.46 61.26 7.29
CA ILE A 258 27.58 62.41 7.57
C ILE A 258 26.12 61.99 7.38
N PHE A 259 25.30 62.17 8.41
CA PHE A 259 23.86 61.88 8.37
C PHE A 259 23.07 63.17 8.43
N ASN A 260 22.29 63.43 7.37
CA ASN A 260 21.22 64.39 7.47
C ASN A 260 20.00 63.69 8.06
N VAL A 261 19.65 64.07 9.29
CA VAL A 261 18.48 63.56 9.99
C VAL A 261 17.43 64.66 9.99
N GLN A 262 16.21 64.35 9.51
CA GLN A 262 15.07 65.26 9.61
C GLN A 262 14.01 64.64 10.53
N GLY A 263 13.67 65.34 11.60
CA GLY A 263 12.63 64.95 12.56
C GLY A 263 13.17 64.50 13.93
N SER A 264 12.27 64.42 14.91
CA SER A 264 12.55 63.99 16.29
C SER A 264 12.39 62.47 16.43
N GLY A 265 13.34 61.81 17.10
CA GLY A 265 13.34 60.37 17.28
C GLY A 265 14.54 59.85 18.08
N VAL A 266 14.49 58.57 18.47
CA VAL A 266 15.64 57.86 19.05
C VAL A 266 16.45 57.24 17.92
N PHE A 267 17.73 57.58 17.82
CA PHE A 267 18.62 57.06 16.78
C PHE A 267 19.51 55.98 17.39
N ASN A 268 19.25 54.73 17.00
CA ASN A 268 20.09 53.61 17.36
C ASN A 268 21.12 53.39 16.25
N TRP A 269 22.39 53.36 16.65
CA TRP A 269 23.51 53.21 15.74
C TRP A 269 24.27 51.94 16.09
N LEU A 270 24.37 51.03 15.11
CA LEU A 270 25.36 49.96 15.10
C LEU A 270 26.56 50.46 14.30
N TYR A 271 27.68 50.69 14.99
CA TYR A 271 28.97 50.80 14.31
C TYR A 271 29.78 49.52 14.56
N TYR A 272 30.53 49.11 13.54
CA TYR A 272 31.42 47.96 13.59
C TYR A 272 32.84 48.48 13.73
N ASP A 273 33.45 48.25 14.90
CA ASP A 273 34.87 48.58 15.08
C ASP A 273 35.73 47.49 14.43
N TYR A 274 36.72 47.90 13.66
CA TYR A 274 37.75 47.01 13.10
C TYR A 274 39.07 47.31 13.81
N PRO A 275 39.29 46.74 15.01
CA PRO A 275 40.62 46.76 15.59
C PRO A 275 41.54 45.97 14.66
N ASN A 276 42.69 46.56 14.30
CA ASN A 276 43.71 45.95 13.44
C ASN A 276 43.98 44.51 13.87
N GLY A 277 43.41 43.53 13.17
CA GLY A 277 43.81 42.12 13.26
C GLY A 277 42.90 41.15 14.02
N GLY A 278 41.62 41.43 14.25
CA GLY A 278 40.62 40.36 14.44
C GLY A 278 39.59 40.55 15.54
N ASN A 279 38.36 40.16 15.19
CA ASN A 279 37.09 40.24 15.92
C ASN A 279 36.38 41.60 15.85
N VAL A 280 35.21 41.58 15.20
CA VAL A 280 34.28 42.69 15.10
C VAL A 280 33.45 42.74 16.38
N GLU A 281 33.66 43.74 17.23
CA GLU A 281 32.74 44.05 18.32
C GLU A 281 31.65 45.00 17.79
N SER A 282 30.38 44.60 17.89
CA SER A 282 29.26 45.52 17.69
C SER A 282 29.02 46.26 18.99
N ARG A 283 29.14 47.59 18.96
CA ARG A 283 28.77 48.45 20.09
C ARG A 283 27.54 49.25 19.71
N ASN A 284 26.47 49.06 20.47
CA ASN A 284 25.25 49.86 20.34
C ASN A 284 25.45 51.16 21.11
N THR A 285 25.56 52.26 20.38
CA THR A 285 25.44 53.60 20.97
C THR A 285 24.12 54.19 20.54
N SER A 286 23.24 54.41 21.50
CA SER A 286 21.97 55.11 21.28
C SER A 286 22.18 56.58 21.58
N ILE A 287 21.90 57.45 20.61
CA ILE A 287 21.81 58.89 20.84
C ILE A 287 20.35 59.29 20.68
N VAL A 288 19.79 59.91 21.72
CA VAL A 288 18.49 60.54 21.65
C VAL A 288 18.73 61.99 21.21
N VAL A 289 18.27 62.33 20.01
CA VAL A 289 18.26 63.72 19.55
C VAL A 289 16.83 64.20 19.51
N THR A 290 16.49 65.16 20.39
CA THR A 290 15.23 65.89 20.33
C THR A 290 15.49 67.20 19.60
N LEU A 291 14.92 67.34 18.40
CA LEU A 291 15.04 68.54 17.57
C LEU A 291 13.64 69.14 17.35
N ASP A 292 13.44 70.40 17.75
CA ASP A 292 12.25 71.20 17.47
C ASP A 292 12.45 72.04 16.18
N GLY A 293 12.77 71.38 15.06
CA GLY A 293 13.01 72.04 13.78
C GLY A 293 13.83 71.21 12.79
N GLN A 294 14.15 71.80 11.63
CA GLN A 294 15.10 71.21 10.68
C GLN A 294 16.53 71.59 11.08
N TYR A 295 17.33 70.61 11.52
CA TYR A 295 18.74 70.79 11.82
C TYR A 295 19.57 69.70 11.16
N SER A 296 20.78 70.05 10.74
CA SER A 296 21.78 69.09 10.25
C SER A 296 22.74 68.77 11.40
N VAL A 297 22.78 67.52 11.85
CA VAL A 297 23.71 67.09 12.90
C VAL A 297 24.89 66.38 12.23
N GLY A 298 26.06 67.02 12.23
CA GLY A 298 27.31 66.39 11.80
C GLY A 298 27.97 65.68 12.97
N MET A 299 28.20 64.37 12.86
CA MET A 299 29.01 63.62 13.83
C MET A 299 30.32 63.20 13.17
N TYR A 300 31.44 63.45 13.86
CA TYR A 300 32.78 63.05 13.41
C TYR A 300 33.30 61.96 14.35
N SER A 301 33.71 60.83 13.77
CA SER A 301 34.53 59.84 14.47
C SER A 301 35.98 60.04 14.04
N VAL A 302 36.85 60.39 14.99
CA VAL A 302 38.30 60.46 14.74
C VAL A 302 38.91 59.14 15.19
N TRP A 303 39.57 58.44 14.28
CA TRP A 303 40.31 57.22 14.60
C TRP A 303 41.72 57.64 15.03
N SER A 304 41.96 57.78 16.34
CA SER A 304 43.32 57.94 16.86
C SER A 304 43.79 56.61 17.45
N SER A 305 45.04 56.23 17.20
CA SER A 305 45.66 54.97 17.64
C SER A 305 45.74 54.77 19.16
N ASN A 306 45.17 55.67 19.95
CA ASN A 306 45.09 55.59 21.40
C ASN A 306 43.63 55.50 21.86
N ASN A 307 42.99 54.33 21.72
CA ASN A 307 41.79 53.80 22.42
C ASN A 307 40.82 54.79 23.15
N TYR A 308 40.55 55.94 22.55
CA TYR A 308 39.62 56.94 23.01
C TYR A 308 38.76 57.32 21.82
N LEU A 309 37.48 56.94 21.87
CA LEU A 309 36.46 57.54 21.02
C LEU A 309 36.18 58.95 21.56
N GLY A 310 37.08 59.89 21.24
CA GLY A 310 36.87 61.30 21.48
C GLY A 310 36.11 61.89 20.30
N ILE A 311 34.87 62.34 20.51
CA ILE A 311 34.28 63.37 19.64
C ILE A 311 34.95 64.68 20.05
N THR A 312 36.15 64.92 19.53
CA THR A 312 36.88 66.16 19.78
C THR A 312 36.32 67.26 18.89
N GLY A 313 35.55 68.18 19.48
CA GLY A 313 35.56 69.57 19.02
C GLY A 313 36.93 70.13 19.35
N GLY A 314 37.76 70.37 18.32
CA GLY A 314 39.13 70.82 18.50
C GLY A 314 39.21 72.10 19.35
N SER A 315 39.71 71.96 20.57
CA SER A 315 40.66 72.94 21.11
C SER A 315 42.02 72.27 20.96
N ASP A 316 42.97 73.00 20.37
CA ASP A 316 44.36 72.61 20.12
C ASP A 316 44.64 71.76 18.87
N TYR A 317 44.27 72.27 17.69
CA TYR A 317 45.15 72.42 16.51
C TYR A 317 44.39 73.27 15.49
N ASN A 318 44.96 74.42 15.10
CA ASN A 318 44.38 75.36 14.15
C ASN A 318 44.16 74.69 12.77
N ASN A 319 42.94 74.20 12.52
CA ASN A 319 42.43 74.00 11.17
C ASN A 319 40.98 74.50 11.12
N ARG A 320 40.84 75.81 10.92
CA ARG A 320 39.56 76.44 10.61
C ARG A 320 39.09 75.93 9.24
N LEU A 321 38.00 75.17 9.24
CA LEU A 321 37.17 74.93 8.06
C LEU A 321 36.54 76.27 7.64
N HIS A 322 37.28 77.07 6.86
CA HIS A 322 36.74 78.25 6.22
C HIS A 322 35.92 77.83 4.99
N GLY A 323 34.60 78.01 5.07
CA GLY A 323 33.76 78.20 3.90
C GLY A 323 32.65 77.18 3.70
N LEU A 324 31.60 77.23 4.53
CA LEU A 324 30.22 77.00 4.08
C LEU A 324 29.27 77.89 4.91
N PRO A 325 28.40 78.71 4.30
CA PRO A 325 27.48 79.57 5.04
C PRO A 325 26.22 78.76 5.38
N PHE A 326 26.08 78.38 6.65
CA PHE A 326 24.78 77.97 7.18
C PHE A 326 24.45 78.87 8.35
N SER A 327 23.41 79.70 8.17
CA SER A 327 22.78 80.44 9.25
C SER A 327 22.12 79.44 10.20
N ASN A 328 22.50 79.54 11.48
CA ASN A 328 22.00 78.77 12.63
C ASN A 328 22.64 77.38 12.76
N SER A 329 23.88 77.33 13.24
CA SER A 329 24.50 76.10 13.76
C SER A 329 24.30 76.02 15.26
N LEU A 330 23.76 74.89 15.74
CA LEU A 330 23.74 74.52 17.16
C LEU A 330 24.93 73.59 17.38
N ASP A 331 25.97 74.10 18.03
CA ASP A 331 27.09 73.26 18.46
C ASP A 331 26.70 72.53 19.75
N ILE A 332 26.58 71.21 19.67
CA ILE A 332 26.34 70.35 20.83
C ILE A 332 27.65 69.67 21.20
N SER A 333 28.22 70.06 22.35
CA SER A 333 29.43 69.46 22.88
C SER A 333 29.09 68.38 23.90
N TYR A 334 29.61 67.16 23.69
CA TYR A 334 29.50 66.06 24.64
C TYR A 334 30.86 65.79 25.27
N ARG A 335 30.90 65.62 26.58
CA ARG A 335 32.09 65.11 27.29
C ARG A 335 31.70 63.80 27.97
N PHE A 336 32.33 62.71 27.55
CA PHE A 336 32.16 61.39 28.17
C PHE A 336 33.34 61.13 29.10
N SER A 337 33.05 60.76 30.35
CA SER A 337 34.03 60.24 31.31
C SER A 337 33.73 58.77 31.55
N ARG A 338 34.79 57.96 31.67
CA ARG A 338 34.72 56.52 31.90
C ARG A 338 35.05 56.24 33.36
N ASP A 339 34.07 55.80 34.11
CA ASP A 339 34.26 54.99 35.31
C ASP A 339 33.60 53.62 35.05
N ASP A 340 34.21 52.55 35.55
CA ASP A 340 34.23 51.20 34.97
C ASP A 340 32.89 50.45 34.73
N GLU A 341 31.72 51.06 34.92
CA GLU A 341 30.42 50.41 34.63
C GLU A 341 29.34 51.28 33.97
N TYR A 342 29.49 52.61 33.83
CA TYR A 342 28.47 53.45 33.20
C TYR A 342 29.04 54.66 32.45
N LEU A 343 28.44 55.00 31.30
CA LEU A 343 28.75 56.19 30.52
C LEU A 343 27.84 57.34 30.95
N TYR A 344 28.38 58.32 31.68
CA TYR A 344 27.64 59.54 32.02
C TYR A 344 27.98 60.66 31.03
N GLY A 345 26.95 61.29 30.46
CA GLY A 345 27.11 62.45 29.56
C GLY A 345 26.38 63.67 30.11
N THR A 346 27.07 64.81 30.18
CA THR A 346 26.45 66.12 30.45
C THR A 346 26.42 66.92 29.15
N VAL A 347 25.24 67.42 28.78
CA VAL A 347 25.04 68.24 27.58
C VAL A 347 25.24 69.71 27.93
N TYR A 348 26.12 70.39 27.22
CA TYR A 348 26.28 71.85 27.30
C TYR A 348 25.70 72.49 26.05
N TYR A 349 24.80 73.45 26.22
CA TYR A 349 24.28 74.28 25.14
C TYR A 349 25.04 75.60 25.11
N SER A 350 25.62 75.96 23.97
CA SER A 350 26.12 77.31 23.72
C SER A 350 25.45 77.90 22.50
N TYR A 351 24.77 79.03 22.68
CA TYR A 351 24.21 79.81 21.58
C TYR A 351 25.23 80.87 21.16
N SER A 352 25.68 80.83 19.92
CA SER A 352 26.44 81.93 19.31
C SER A 352 25.54 82.68 18.34
N LEU A 353 25.08 83.86 18.76
CA LEU A 353 24.40 84.82 17.88
C LEU A 353 25.48 85.53 17.05
N HIS A 354 25.56 85.22 15.76
CA HIS A 354 26.31 86.05 14.82
C HIS A 354 25.42 87.22 14.41
N ILE A 355 25.85 88.45 14.72
CA ILE A 355 25.30 89.68 14.13
C ILE A 355 26.10 89.98 12.85
#